data_AF-A0AA95GJ70-F1
#
_entry.id   AF-A0AA95GJ70-F1
#
_cell.length_a   1.000
_cell.length_b   1.000
_cell.length_c   1.000
_cell.angle_alpha   90.00
_cell.angle_beta   90.00
_cell.angle_gamma   90.00
#
_symmetry.space_group_name_H-M   'P 1'
#
loop_
_entity.id
_entity.type
_entity.pdbx_description
1 polymer ?
#
loop_
_entity_poly.entity_id
_entity_poly.type
_entity_poly.pdbx_seq_one_letter_code
_entity_poly.pdbx_strand_id
1 'polypeptide(L)'
;MNDWRSKSRIGRSVFIKHLNEIREKLNQGYTNRQIYFYLVETYQFALSESQFNRYIKKYCADLLEKMRSVPAPKKTIEKKSKAETVKKIRNPSDLKKLREQSIDLEDLQNYQEPES
;
A
#
# COMPACT_ATOMS: atom_id res chain seq x y z
N MET A 1 42.39 -10.28 -5.52
CA MET A 1 41.65 -10.07 -4.26
C MET A 1 40.89 -8.76 -4.38
N ASN A 2 39.55 -8.78 -4.31
CA ASN A 2 38.76 -7.55 -4.31
C ASN A 2 38.82 -6.94 -2.90
N ASP A 3 39.47 -5.79 -2.73
CA ASP A 3 39.63 -5.16 -1.42
C ASP A 3 38.28 -4.59 -0.95
N TRP A 4 37.69 -5.22 0.08
CA TRP A 4 36.41 -4.83 0.65
C TRP A 4 36.46 -3.45 1.34
N ARG A 5 37.66 -2.93 1.61
CA ARG A 5 37.88 -1.59 2.19
C ARG A 5 37.80 -0.48 1.15
N SER A 6 37.95 -0.78 -0.14
CA SER A 6 37.87 0.20 -1.24
C SER A 6 36.44 0.56 -1.65
N LYS A 7 35.42 0.02 -0.98
CA LYS A 7 34.03 0.34 -1.30
C LYS A 7 33.69 1.72 -0.74
N SER A 8 33.75 2.70 -1.63
CA SER A 8 33.54 4.11 -1.31
C SER A 8 32.19 4.32 -0.61
N ARG A 9 32.20 4.95 0.57
CA ARG A 9 31.03 5.11 1.46
C ARG A 9 30.07 6.20 0.98
N ILE A 10 29.73 6.17 -0.30
CA ILE A 10 29.01 7.23 -1.01
C ILE A 10 27.50 7.20 -0.71
N GLY A 11 26.97 6.09 -0.18
CA GLY A 11 25.52 5.96 -0.04
C GLY A 11 24.86 6.99 0.87
N ARG A 12 25.54 7.42 1.93
CA ARG A 12 25.01 8.48 2.81
C ARG A 12 24.94 9.82 2.08
N SER A 13 26.00 10.20 1.37
CA SER A 13 26.05 11.50 0.69
C SER A 13 25.05 11.56 -0.47
N VAL A 14 24.89 10.48 -1.23
CA VAL A 14 23.86 10.38 -2.29
C VAL A 14 22.47 10.55 -1.71
N PHE A 15 22.14 9.87 -0.61
CA PHE A 15 20.83 10.04 0.03
C PHE A 15 20.62 11.47 0.54
N ILE A 16 21.62 12.07 1.20
CA ILE A 16 21.50 13.43 1.75
C ILE A 16 21.25 14.49 0.67
N LYS A 17 21.84 14.34 -0.53
CA LYS A 17 21.61 15.26 -1.66
C LYS A 17 20.14 15.37 -2.05
N HIS A 18 19.37 14.28 -1.93
CA HIS A 18 17.96 14.22 -2.29
C HIS A 18 17.02 14.25 -1.07
N LEU A 19 17.54 14.56 0.12
CA LEU A 19 16.77 14.46 1.36
C LEU A 19 15.59 15.44 1.41
N ASN A 20 15.74 16.64 0.83
CA ASN A 20 14.67 17.63 0.76
C ASN A 20 13.52 17.15 -0.13
N GLU A 21 13.83 16.66 -1.32
CA GLU A 21 12.86 16.05 -2.25
C GLU A 21 12.12 14.86 -1.62
N ILE A 22 12.86 13.97 -0.94
CA ILE A 22 12.27 12.82 -0.25
C ILE A 22 11.28 13.28 0.81
N ARG A 23 11.62 14.32 1.58
CA ARG A 23 10.73 14.87 2.62
C ARG A 23 9.49 15.51 2.03
N GLU A 24 9.63 16.25 0.93
CA GLU A 24 8.49 16.85 0.24
C GLU A 24 7.52 15.77 -0.27
N LYS A 25 8.04 14.74 -0.94
CA LYS A 25 7.22 13.62 -1.41
C LYS A 25 6.58 12.82 -0.28
N LEU A 26 7.27 12.64 0.85
CA LEU A 26 6.67 12.06 2.05
C LEU A 26 5.52 12.92 2.57
N ASN A 27 5.68 14.24 2.63
CA ASN A 27 4.59 15.13 3.05
C ASN A 27 3.39 15.12 2.08
N GLN A 28 3.64 14.91 0.79
CA GLN A 28 2.60 14.77 -0.25
C GLN A 28 1.84 13.42 -0.16
N GLY A 29 2.23 12.50 0.72
CA GLY A 29 1.54 11.23 0.87
C GLY A 29 2.09 10.08 0.03
N TYR A 30 3.21 10.26 -0.67
CA TYR A 30 3.79 9.19 -1.50
C TYR A 30 4.38 8.07 -0.65
N THR A 31 4.24 6.85 -1.14
CA THR A 31 4.85 5.67 -0.51
C THR A 31 6.37 5.65 -0.73
N ASN A 32 7.13 5.07 0.19
CA ASN A 32 8.59 4.92 0.04
C ASN A 32 8.99 4.33 -1.32
N ARG A 33 8.24 3.33 -1.82
CA ARG A 33 8.52 2.67 -3.09
C ARG A 33 8.31 3.62 -4.28
N GLN A 34 7.24 4.43 -4.27
CA GLN A 34 7.01 5.45 -5.30
C GLN A 34 8.10 6.52 -5.30
N ILE A 35 8.53 6.97 -4.11
CA ILE A 35 9.61 7.94 -3.98
C ILE A 35 10.93 7.35 -4.52
N TYR A 36 11.21 6.09 -4.22
CA TYR A 36 12.39 5.41 -4.75
C TYR A 36 12.39 5.36 -6.29
N PHE A 37 11.29 4.92 -6.91
CA PHE A 37 11.20 4.88 -8.38
C PHE A 37 11.32 6.26 -8.99
N TYR A 38 10.65 7.26 -8.41
CA TYR A 38 10.78 8.64 -8.85
C TYR A 38 12.24 9.12 -8.83
N LEU A 39 13.00 8.79 -7.78
CA LEU A 39 14.40 9.17 -7.67
C LEU A 39 15.28 8.44 -8.70
N VAL A 40 15.00 7.16 -8.95
CA VAL A 40 15.73 6.35 -9.95
C VAL A 40 15.49 6.91 -11.36
N GLU A 41 14.24 7.21 -11.70
CA GLU A 41 13.84 7.72 -13.01
C GLU A 41 14.32 9.16 -13.24
N THR A 42 14.21 10.03 -12.24
CA THR A 42 14.48 11.47 -12.39
C THR A 42 15.96 11.84 -12.20
N TYR A 43 16.64 11.19 -11.25
CA TYR A 43 17.99 11.60 -10.81
C TYR A 43 19.05 10.51 -10.97
N GLN A 44 18.73 9.40 -11.65
CA GLN A 44 19.61 8.22 -11.74
C GLN A 44 20.13 7.76 -10.38
N PHE A 45 19.22 7.65 -9.42
CA PHE A 45 19.56 7.37 -8.04
C PHE A 45 20.31 6.04 -7.88
N ALA A 46 21.58 6.13 -7.45
CA ALA A 46 22.53 5.01 -7.48
C ALA A 46 22.38 4.01 -6.32
N LEU A 47 21.47 4.23 -5.36
CA LEU A 47 21.30 3.35 -4.21
C LEU A 47 20.25 2.28 -4.47
N SER A 48 20.42 1.12 -3.84
CA SER A 48 19.38 0.09 -3.86
C SER A 48 18.18 0.49 -3.01
N GLU A 49 17.00 -0.06 -3.33
CA GLU A 49 15.77 0.15 -2.57
C GLU A 49 15.93 -0.22 -1.07
N SER A 50 16.69 -1.27 -0.78
CA SER A 50 17.00 -1.68 0.61
C SER A 50 17.84 -0.64 1.36
N GLN A 51 18.83 -0.03 0.70
CA GLN A 51 19.64 1.05 1.27
C GLN A 51 18.80 2.32 1.46
N PHE A 52 17.98 2.66 0.46
CA PHE A 52 17.04 3.76 0.53
C PHE A 52 16.09 3.63 1.73
N ASN A 53 15.46 2.47 1.90
CA ASN A 53 14.56 2.20 3.03
C ASN A 53 15.28 2.29 4.38
N ARG A 54 16.54 1.82 4.45
CA ARG A 54 17.37 1.99 5.65
C ARG A 54 17.61 3.47 5.97
N TYR A 55 17.88 4.29 4.96
CA TYR A 55 18.12 5.72 5.15
C TYR A 55 16.84 6.51 5.44
N ILE A 56 15.71 6.19 4.80
CA ILE A 56 14.40 6.77 5.15
C ILE A 56 14.11 6.55 6.63
N LYS A 57 14.25 5.32 7.14
CA LYS A 57 14.01 5.02 8.56
C LYS A 57 14.93 5.81 9.49
N LYS A 58 16.14 6.16 9.04
CA LYS A 58 17.14 6.86 9.84
C LYS A 58 16.96 8.38 9.84
N TYR A 59 16.60 8.99 8.71
CA TYR A 59 16.58 10.45 8.54
C TYR A 59 15.17 11.06 8.45
N CYS A 60 14.15 10.23 8.25
CA CYS A 60 12.76 10.63 8.13
C CYS A 60 11.86 9.90 9.14
N ALA A 61 12.41 9.45 10.29
CA ALA A 61 11.66 8.75 11.33
C ALA A 61 10.42 9.54 11.77
N ASP A 62 10.60 10.83 12.06
CA ASP A 62 9.53 11.72 12.51
C ASP A 62 8.38 11.84 11.49
N LEU A 63 8.71 11.88 10.19
CA LEU A 63 7.70 11.93 9.12
C LEU A 63 6.99 10.57 8.96
N LEU A 64 7.73 9.47 9.11
CA LEU A 64 7.15 8.12 9.08
C LEU A 64 6.18 7.90 10.25
N GLU A 65 6.52 8.40 11.44
CA GLU A 65 5.64 8.31 12.61
C GLU A 65 4.38 9.14 12.41
N LYS A 66 4.49 10.36 11.89
CA LYS A 66 3.33 11.19 11.53
C LYS A 66 2.40 10.49 10.54
N MET A 67 2.95 9.84 9.51
CA MET A 67 2.14 9.07 8.55
C MET A 67 1.44 7.87 9.19
N ARG A 68 2.04 7.26 10.21
CA ARG A 68 1.45 6.11 10.92
C ARG A 68 0.43 6.53 11.99
N SER A 69 0.59 7.72 12.56
CA SER A 69 -0.29 8.24 13.61
C SER A 69 -1.56 8.89 13.07
N VAL A 70 -1.62 9.24 11.79
CA VAL A 70 -2.87 9.70 11.18
C VAL A 70 -3.83 8.51 11.13
N PRO A 71 -4.98 8.56 11.86
CA PRO A 71 -6.01 7.56 11.65
C PRO A 71 -6.42 7.65 10.19
N ALA A 72 -6.33 6.54 9.47
CA ALA A 72 -6.64 6.47 8.05
C ALA A 72 -7.91 7.29 7.76
N PRO A 73 -7.88 8.28 6.85
CA PRO A 73 -9.11 8.92 6.44
C PRO A 73 -10.00 7.80 5.93
N LYS A 74 -11.13 7.59 6.61
CA LYS A 74 -12.19 6.69 6.15
C LYS A 74 -12.44 7.15 4.72
N LYS A 75 -11.98 6.37 3.74
CA LYS A 75 -12.45 6.55 2.36
C LYS A 75 -13.95 6.47 2.48
N THR A 76 -14.63 7.59 2.26
CA THR A 76 -16.05 7.61 1.99
C THR A 76 -16.19 6.88 0.68
N ILE A 77 -16.21 5.54 0.76
CA ILE A 77 -16.70 4.69 -0.30
C ILE A 77 -18.18 5.01 -0.32
N GLU A 78 -18.57 5.83 -1.28
CA GLU A 78 -19.96 6.02 -1.66
C GLU A 78 -20.58 4.63 -1.79
N LYS A 79 -21.57 4.38 -0.93
CA LYS A 79 -22.36 3.15 -0.94
C LYS A 79 -23.04 3.04 -2.31
N LYS A 80 -22.49 2.20 -3.18
CA LYS A 80 -23.28 1.56 -4.24
C LYS A 80 -23.16 0.05 -4.07
N SER A 81 -24.31 -0.51 -3.70
CA SER A 81 -24.78 -1.89 -3.86
C SER A 81 -23.84 -3.05 -3.47
N LYS A 82 -24.33 -3.85 -2.51
CA LYS A 82 -23.91 -5.23 -2.18
C LYS A 82 -23.37 -5.98 -3.42
N ALA A 83 -22.05 -6.06 -3.55
CA ALA A 83 -21.42 -7.09 -4.36
C ALA A 83 -21.38 -8.35 -3.52
N GLU A 84 -22.28 -9.27 -3.83
CA GLU A 84 -22.42 -10.58 -3.24
C GLU A 84 -21.09 -11.34 -3.37
N THR A 85 -20.33 -11.42 -2.28
CA THR A 85 -19.08 -12.18 -2.28
C THR A 85 -19.44 -13.65 -2.40
N VAL A 86 -19.20 -14.24 -3.58
CA VAL A 86 -19.32 -15.68 -3.81
C VAL A 86 -18.48 -16.41 -2.76
N LYS A 87 -19.14 -16.96 -1.74
CA LYS A 87 -18.48 -17.71 -0.65
C LYS A 87 -17.89 -18.99 -1.25
N LYS A 88 -16.57 -19.00 -1.49
CA LYS A 88 -15.87 -20.20 -1.98
C LYS A 88 -15.95 -21.30 -0.92
N ILE A 89 -16.61 -22.40 -1.27
CA ILE A 89 -16.75 -23.59 -0.44
C ILE A 89 -15.40 -24.31 -0.42
N ARG A 90 -14.75 -24.41 0.75
CA ARG A 90 -13.46 -25.10 0.87
C ARG A 90 -13.61 -26.48 1.51
N ASN A 91 -14.68 -26.71 2.26
CA ASN A 91 -14.93 -27.95 2.97
C ASN A 91 -16.44 -28.29 3.00
N PRO A 92 -16.83 -29.53 3.34
CA PRO A 92 -18.24 -29.93 3.38
C PRO A 92 -19.07 -29.22 4.46
N SER A 93 -18.44 -28.68 5.53
CA SER A 93 -19.15 -27.90 6.54
C SER A 93 -19.61 -26.54 6.02
N ASP A 94 -18.85 -25.93 5.11
CA ASP A 94 -19.20 -24.67 4.45
C ASP A 94 -20.44 -24.84 3.56
N LEU A 95 -20.54 -25.98 2.86
CA LEU A 95 -21.71 -26.33 2.04
C LEU A 95 -22.98 -26.45 2.89
N LYS A 96 -22.89 -27.06 4.08
CA LYS A 96 -24.03 -27.19 5.00
C LYS A 96 -24.53 -25.83 5.48
N LYS A 97 -23.61 -24.94 5.87
CA LYS A 97 -23.92 -23.56 6.30
C LYS A 97 -24.49 -22.67 5.18
N LEU A 98 -24.16 -22.96 3.93
CA LEU A 98 -24.76 -22.28 2.78
C LEU A 98 -26.20 -22.75 2.55
N ARG A 99 -26.47 -24.04 2.69
CA ARG A 99 -27.82 -24.59 2.53
C ARG A 99 -28.77 -24.20 3.67
N GLU A 100 -28.24 -24.01 4.87
CA GLU A 100 -29.01 -23.57 6.04
C GLU A 100 -29.31 -22.07 6.04
N GLN A 101 -28.76 -21.28 5.11
CA GLN A 101 -29.18 -19.89 4.95
C GLN A 101 -30.61 -19.87 4.40
N SER A 102 -31.56 -19.54 5.27
CA SER A 102 -32.95 -19.28 4.91
C SER A 102 -32.99 -18.12 3.91
N ILE A 103 -33.49 -18.42 2.71
CA ILE A 103 -33.80 -17.38 1.72
C ILE A 103 -35.06 -16.67 2.24
N ASP A 104 -34.98 -15.36 2.37
CA ASP A 104 -36.13 -14.53 2.72
C ASP A 104 -37.04 -14.42 1.51
N LEU A 105 -38.24 -15.02 1.60
CA LEU A 105 -39.18 -15.15 0.48
C LEU A 105 -39.72 -13.79 0.03
N GLU A 106 -39.66 -12.76 0.89
CA GLU A 106 -40.11 -11.40 0.57
C GLU A 106 -39.18 -10.68 -0.41
N ASP A 107 -37.87 -10.95 -0.37
CA ASP A 107 -36.87 -10.33 -1.25
C ASP A 107 -36.99 -10.82 -2.71
N LEU A 108 -37.53 -12.03 -2.92
CA LEU A 108 -37.80 -12.59 -4.25
C LEU A 108 -38.98 -11.92 -4.96
N GLN A 109 -39.95 -11.41 -4.19
CA GLN A 109 -41.18 -10.86 -4.74
C GLN A 109 -41.01 -9.42 -5.24
N ASN A 110 -40.01 -8.70 -4.71
CA ASN A 110 -39.66 -7.33 -5.09
C ASN A 110 -38.47 -7.24 -6.08
N TYR A 111 -37.99 -8.37 -6.61
CA TYR A 111 -36.91 -8.36 -7.59
C TYR A 111 -37.42 -7.87 -8.96
N GLN A 112 -37.20 -6.58 -9.26
CA GLN A 112 -37.39 -6.01 -10.59
C GLN A 112 -36.06 -6.08 -11.35
N GLU A 113 -36.04 -6.79 -12.48
CA GLU A 113 -34.88 -6.83 -13.35
C GLU A 113 -34.52 -5.41 -13.83
N PRO A 114 -33.25 -4.99 -13.72
CA PRO A 114 -32.82 -3.74 -14.32
C PRO A 114 -32.80 -3.90 -15.84
N GLU A 115 -33.71 -3.19 -16.53
CA GLU A 115 -33.70 -3.04 -17.98
C GLU A 115 -32.32 -2.52 -18.43
N SER A 116 -31.71 -3.23 -19.38
CA SER A 116 -30.35 -2.96 -19.90
C SER A 116 -30.29 -1.85 -20.94
#